data_AF-A0A0X3WBI6-F1
#
_entry.id   AF-A0A0X3WBI6-F1
#
_cell.length_a   1.000
_cell.length_b   1.000
_cell.length_c   1.000
_cell.angle_alpha   90.00
_cell.angle_beta   90.00
_cell.angle_gamma   90.00
#
_symmetry.space_group_name_H-M   'P 1'
#
loop_
_entity.id
_entity.type
_entity.pdbx_description
1 polymer ?
#
loop_
_entity_poly.entity_id
_entity_poly.type
_entity_poly.pdbx_seq_one_letter_code
_entity_poly.pdbx_strand_id
1 'polypeptide(L)'
;MTTNDYDRVRAGIEAMTAYISGEPAMDAYIADIRAKDGNLDHLADSATALCAALLFQIAGMTGKTQHEVLQELAHGLNRSEAEQQG
;
A
#
# COMPACT_ATOMS: atom_id res chain seq x y z
N MET A 1 15.94 -10.92 12.43
CA MET A 1 14.81 -11.79 12.03
C MET A 1 14.39 -11.30 10.65
N THR A 2 14.51 -12.11 9.60
CA THR A 2 14.06 -11.71 8.26
C THR A 2 12.54 -11.69 8.26
N THR A 3 11.93 -10.52 8.28
CA THR A 3 10.47 -10.39 8.16
C THR A 3 10.02 -11.05 6.86
N ASN A 4 9.12 -12.04 6.96
CA ASN A 4 8.57 -12.76 5.82
C ASN A 4 7.78 -11.78 4.93
N ASP A 5 7.84 -11.94 3.61
CA ASP A 5 7.08 -11.10 2.66
C ASP A 5 5.56 -11.13 2.95
N TYR A 6 5.06 -12.26 3.44
CA TYR A 6 3.68 -12.36 3.93
C TYR A 6 3.38 -11.40 5.10
N ASP A 7 4.28 -11.30 6.07
CA ASP A 7 4.10 -10.41 7.22
C ASP A 7 4.14 -8.93 6.81
N ARG A 8 4.97 -8.59 5.83
CA ARG A 8 5.04 -7.24 5.26
C ARG A 8 3.75 -6.88 4.52
N VAL A 9 3.22 -7.79 3.70
CA VAL A 9 1.94 -7.59 3.01
C VAL A 9 0.81 -7.46 4.03
N ARG A 10 0.75 -8.33 5.05
CA ARG A 10 -0.25 -8.25 6.13
C ARG A 10 -0.21 -6.91 6.86
N ALA A 11 0.98 -6.46 7.25
CA ALA A 11 1.16 -5.17 7.89
C ALA A 11 0.75 -4.00 6.97
N GLY A 12 0.99 -4.11 5.66
CA GLY A 12 0.52 -3.14 4.67
C GLY A 12 -1.01 -3.08 4.61
N ILE A 13 -1.69 -4.23 4.69
CA ILE A 13 -3.15 -4.30 4.71
C ILE A 13 -3.71 -3.68 6.00
N GLU A 14 -3.12 -3.99 7.15
CA GLU A 14 -3.51 -3.42 8.44
C GLU A 14 -3.37 -1.90 8.44
N ALA A 15 -2.25 -1.39 7.92
CA ALA A 15 -2.00 0.04 7.76
C ALA A 15 -3.04 0.73 6.86
N MET A 16 -3.30 0.16 5.68
CA MET A 16 -4.29 0.73 4.74
C MET A 16 -5.71 0.65 5.30
N THR A 17 -6.03 -0.41 6.06
CA THR A 17 -7.32 -0.57 6.74
C THR A 17 -7.50 0.50 7.82
N ALA A 18 -6.46 0.79 8.61
CA ALA A 18 -6.48 1.85 9.60
C ALA A 18 -6.65 3.23 8.93
N TYR A 19 -5.90 3.48 7.84
CA TYR A 19 -6.00 4.72 7.07
C TYR A 19 -7.43 4.98 6.55
N ILE A 20 -8.07 4.01 5.90
CA ILE A 20 -9.44 4.18 5.39
C ILE A 20 -10.49 4.27 6.51
N SER A 21 -10.19 3.76 7.70
CA SER A 21 -11.07 3.82 8.87
C SER A 21 -11.01 5.17 9.60
N GLY A 22 -10.10 6.06 9.19
CA GLY A 22 -9.97 7.43 9.69
C GLY A 22 -8.88 7.62 10.74
N GLU A 23 -8.60 8.89 11.07
CA GLU A 23 -7.49 9.31 11.92
C GLU A 23 -7.39 8.56 13.28
N PRO A 24 -8.49 8.35 14.04
CA PRO A 24 -8.38 7.65 15.32
C PRO A 24 -7.88 6.21 15.21
N ALA A 25 -8.24 5.52 14.12
CA ALA A 25 -7.79 4.15 13.86
C ALA A 25 -6.31 4.14 13.45
N MET A 26 -5.89 5.12 12.64
CA MET A 26 -4.49 5.27 12.25
C MET A 26 -3.58 5.60 13.43
N ASP A 27 -4.02 6.49 14.33
CA ASP A 27 -3.27 6.85 15.54
C ASP A 27 -3.09 5.63 16.45
N ALA A 28 -4.15 4.84 16.66
CA ALA A 28 -4.08 3.61 17.45
C ALA A 28 -3.12 2.60 16.83
N TYR A 29 -3.14 2.45 15.49
CA TYR A 29 -2.24 1.56 14.78
C TYR A 29 -0.77 2.00 14.88
N ILE A 30 -0.48 3.30 14.69
CA ILE A 30 0.88 3.85 14.84
C ILE A 30 1.38 3.66 16.28
N ALA A 31 0.53 3.87 17.28
CA ALA A 31 0.88 3.67 18.69
C ALA A 31 1.25 2.21 18.98
N ASP A 32 0.51 1.25 18.42
CA ASP A 32 0.78 -0.18 18.54
C ASP A 32 2.11 -0.58 17.86
N ILE A 33 2.38 -0.08 16.64
CA ILE A 33 3.65 -0.32 15.94
C ILE A 33 4.84 0.24 16.73
N ARG A 34 4.71 1.47 17.27
CA ARG A 34 5.75 2.08 18.11
C ARG A 34 6.02 1.26 19.37
N ALA A 35 4.98 0.68 19.97
CA ALA A 35 5.12 -0.15 21.16
C ALA A 35 5.78 -1.51 20.87
N LYS A 36 5.57 -2.07 19.68
CA LYS A 36 6.08 -3.40 19.28
C LYS A 36 7.52 -3.37 18.76
N ASP A 37 7.80 -2.51 17.78
CA ASP A 37 9.08 -2.50 17.06
C ASP A 37 9.82 -1.15 17.13
N GLY A 38 9.13 -0.07 17.51
CA GLY A 38 9.72 1.27 17.62
C GLY A 38 10.15 1.90 16.28
N ASN A 39 10.13 1.16 15.17
CA ASN A 39 10.56 1.61 13.86
C ASN A 39 9.36 1.76 12.90
N LEU A 40 9.09 3.01 12.48
CA LEU A 40 8.06 3.32 11.49
C LEU A 40 8.52 3.12 10.04
N ASP A 41 9.81 2.92 9.77
CA ASP A 41 10.30 2.60 8.42
C ASP A 41 9.66 1.31 7.90
N HIS A 42 9.35 0.37 8.80
CA HIS A 42 8.63 -0.85 8.48
C HIS A 42 7.24 -0.59 7.88
N LEU A 43 6.62 0.54 8.19
CA LEU A 43 5.31 0.92 7.63
C LEU A 43 5.41 1.19 6.14
N ALA A 44 6.42 1.96 5.71
CA ALA A 44 6.66 2.28 4.31
C ALA A 44 7.03 1.02 3.52
N ASP A 45 7.87 0.16 4.11
CA ASP A 45 8.23 -1.13 3.52
C ASP A 45 7.01 -2.05 3.36
N SER A 46 6.13 -2.09 4.36
CA SER A 46 4.91 -2.91 4.35
C SER A 46 3.88 -2.40 3.34
N ALA A 47 3.71 -1.08 3.23
CA ALA A 47 2.88 -0.48 2.18
C ALA A 47 3.44 -0.79 0.78
N THR A 48 4.76 -0.72 0.62
CA THR A 48 5.43 -1.07 -0.65
C THR A 48 5.22 -2.54 -1.00
N ALA A 49 5.36 -3.45 -0.03
CA ALA A 49 5.12 -4.88 -0.20
C ALA A 49 3.67 -5.17 -0.62
N LEU A 50 2.69 -4.50 0.00
CA LEU A 50 1.29 -4.59 -0.41
C LEU A 50 1.09 -4.09 -1.85
N CYS A 51 1.63 -2.92 -2.22
CA CYS A 51 1.54 -2.40 -3.57
C CYS A 51 2.13 -3.37 -4.61
N ALA A 52 3.27 -4.00 -4.31
CA ALA A 52 3.87 -5.01 -5.18
C ALA A 52 2.98 -6.26 -5.33
N ALA A 53 2.38 -6.73 -4.24
CA ALA A 53 1.46 -7.87 -4.26
C ALA A 53 0.20 -7.58 -5.08
N LEU A 54 -0.38 -6.39 -4.92
CA LEU A 54 -1.53 -5.93 -5.70
C LEU A 54 -1.18 -5.81 -7.19
N LEU A 55 -0.01 -5.25 -7.51
CA LEU A 55 0.45 -5.12 -8.88
C LEU A 55 0.63 -6.49 -9.56
N PHE A 56 1.21 -7.45 -8.85
CA PHE A 56 1.34 -8.83 -9.31
C PHE A 56 -0.04 -9.46 -9.56
N GLN A 57 -0.98 -9.27 -8.65
CA GLN A 57 -2.34 -9.79 -8.78
C GLN A 57 -3.07 -9.19 -9.99
N ILE A 58 -3.00 -7.87 -10.18
CA ILE A 58 -3.65 -7.18 -11.31
C ILE A 58 -3.04 -7.62 -12.64
N ALA A 59 -1.71 -7.77 -12.71
CA ALA A 59 -1.02 -8.31 -13.88
C ALA A 59 -1.56 -9.72 -14.22
N GLY A 60 -1.68 -10.60 -13.22
CA GLY A 60 -2.25 -11.93 -13.39
C GLY A 60 -3.71 -11.94 -13.87
N MET A 61 -4.54 -11.04 -13.34
CA MET A 61 -5.96 -10.93 -13.70
C MET A 61 -6.18 -10.36 -15.11
N THR A 62 -5.32 -9.45 -15.54
CA THR A 62 -5.47 -8.72 -16.83
C THR A 62 -4.68 -9.35 -17.97
N GLY A 63 -3.77 -10.29 -17.67
CA GLY A 63 -2.83 -10.85 -18.64
C GLY A 63 -1.74 -9.86 -19.09
N LYS A 64 -1.64 -8.70 -18.44
CA LYS A 64 -0.64 -7.66 -18.71
C LYS A 64 0.59 -7.86 -17.85
N THR A 65 1.69 -7.25 -18.25
CA THR A 65 2.87 -7.11 -17.40
C THR A 65 2.62 -6.09 -16.29
N GLN A 66 3.34 -6.22 -15.18
CA GLN A 66 3.31 -5.23 -14.09
C GLN A 66 3.65 -3.81 -14.58
N HIS A 67 4.55 -3.70 -15.57
CA HIS A 67 4.92 -2.42 -16.16
C HIS A 67 3.76 -1.75 -16.89
N GLU A 68 3.03 -2.50 -17.72
CA GLU A 68 1.85 -1.99 -18.42
C GLU A 68 0.76 -1.56 -17.44
N VAL A 69 0.54 -2.32 -16.36
CA VAL A 69 -0.40 -1.96 -15.30
C VAL A 69 0.00 -0.64 -14.63
N LEU A 70 1.29 -0.46 -14.29
CA LEU A 70 1.77 0.80 -13.71
C LEU A 70 1.60 1.99 -14.66
N GLN A 71 1.89 1.81 -15.95
CA GLN A 71 1.67 2.85 -16.95
C GLN A 71 0.20 3.26 -17.03
N GLU A 72 -0.72 2.29 -17.05
CA GLU A 72 -2.16 2.56 -17.09
C GLU A 72 -2.65 3.29 -15.83
N LEU A 73 -2.20 2.88 -14.65
CA LEU A 73 -2.52 3.56 -13.40
C LEU A 73 -2.01 5.00 -13.39
N ALA A 74 -0.77 5.23 -13.83
CA ALA A 74 -0.19 6.57 -13.93
C ALA A 74 -0.97 7.46 -14.91
N HIS A 75 -1.38 6.91 -16.06
CA HIS A 75 -2.20 7.64 -17.03
C HIS A 75 -3.61 7.95 -16.49
N GLY A 76 -4.21 7.04 -15.72
CA GLY A 76 -5.50 7.25 -15.07
C GLY A 76 -5.47 8.37 -14.03
N LEU A 77 -4.44 8.37 -13.17
CA LEU A 77 -4.24 9.41 -12.15
C LEU A 77 -4.10 10.81 -12.77
N ASN A 78 -3.27 10.94 -13.81
CA ASN A 78 -3.10 12.22 -14.52
C ASN A 78 -4.40 12.76 -15.12
N ARG A 79 -5.32 11.88 -15.56
CA ARG A 79 -6.62 12.29 -16.08
C ARG A 79 -7.54 12.80 -14.96
N SER A 80 -7.62 12.07 -13.85
CA SER A 80 -8.45 12.45 -12.71
C SER A 80 -8.00 13.77 -12.07
N GLU A 81 -6.70 14.04 -12.02
CA GLU A 81 -6.16 15.32 -11.53
C GLU A 81 -6.50 16.49 -12.46
N ALA A 82 -6.45 16.27 -13.78
CA ALA A 82 -6.83 17.30 -14.76
C ALA A 82 -8.33 17.63 -14.70
N GLU A 83 -9.19 16.65 -14.41
CA GLU A 83 -10.64 16.84 -14.24
C GLU A 83 -11.02 17.54 -12.93
N GLN A 84 -10.17 17.49 -11.90
CA GLN A 84 -10.41 18.17 -10.62
C GLN A 84 -9.91 19.63 -10.60
N GLN A 85 -9.08 20.04 -11.57
CA GLN A 85 -8.50 21.38 -11.65
C GLN A 85 -9.15 22.28 -12.71
N GLY A 86 -10.14 21.78 -13.46
CA GLY A 86 -10.93 22.53 -14.46
C GLY A 86 -12.33 22.85 -13.99
#